data_AF-A0A4U0TS48-F1
#
_entry.id   AF-A0A4U0TS48-F1
#
_cell.length_a   1.000
_cell.length_b   1.000
_cell.length_c   1.000
_cell.angle_alpha   90.00
_cell.angle_beta   90.00
_cell.angle_gamma   90.00
#
_symmetry.space_group_name_H-M   'P 1'
#
loop_
_entity.id
_entity.type
_entity.pdbx_description
1 polymer ?
#
loop_
_entity_poly.entity_id
_entity_poly.type
_entity_poly.pdbx_seq_one_letter_code
_entity_poly.pdbx_strand_id
1 'polypeptide(L)'
;MADREMRDPHDSLTDEQADALLDADEAEETIEQDEDDAAMDSGGEDGEDIDVDGTVEEIQLQNDSVAHFDLHKDSVYCIAQHPLRPEIVATGGGDDTAYIWSAPPIDSTGEGPVLPQSYESNPQPRERKGQEAIAKLAEQDETVNAIAFTLPAGEFVVTGTLAGKLNVYATPTKQQPTAKLIASAKEVEEINWLLPCPHKSYPNTIALGANDGSVWVYSIDASDSASPLTIVQTFFLHQAPCTAGAWTPDGKLLATVAEDSSLYVWYVFGEAAAAGVTDPMGGGQAVVALTAEDERFKVDGGLYSATVSPGGGLVAVGGAGGHIRVVGLPRLSAAPSNPGNSKGASTRGKPSASKPAPPASPSASASASQAGHLLASLSAQTDGIETLSFAQPPLTLLAAGSVDGSLALFDAAHNFALRRHIPFAHGDDDEGPQAVIQVEFVKTGLGLPNPRGHLVTSCGNDGVVRRWDVRGGTAAEGGKGRGL
;
A
#
# COMPACT_ATOMS: atom_id res chain seq x y z
N MET A 1 -35.50 36.37 -56.91
CA MET A 1 -34.62 35.94 -58.03
C MET A 1 -33.25 35.76 -57.43
N ALA A 2 -33.01 34.56 -56.90
CA ALA A 2 -32.21 33.48 -57.52
C ALA A 2 -30.73 33.74 -57.23
N ASP A 3 -30.24 33.18 -56.13
CA ASP A 3 -29.46 31.93 -56.06
C ASP A 3 -27.96 32.23 -56.17
N ARG A 4 -27.24 32.10 -55.06
CA ARG A 4 -25.78 32.06 -55.07
C ARG A 4 -25.33 30.90 -54.20
N GLU A 5 -24.98 29.84 -54.92
CA GLU A 5 -24.51 28.55 -54.44
C GLU A 5 -23.30 28.66 -53.51
N MET A 6 -23.30 27.77 -52.51
CA MET A 6 -22.15 27.44 -51.68
C MET A 6 -21.03 26.87 -52.55
N ARG A 7 -19.81 27.40 -52.40
CA ARG A 7 -18.60 26.78 -52.92
C ARG A 7 -17.64 26.52 -51.77
N ASP A 8 -17.40 25.23 -51.59
CA ASP A 8 -16.53 24.56 -50.63
C ASP A 8 -15.07 25.06 -50.73
N PRO A 9 -14.38 25.39 -49.63
CA PRO A 9 -12.98 25.77 -49.65
C PRO A 9 -12.10 24.60 -49.18
N HIS A 10 -11.98 23.56 -50.01
CA HIS A 10 -10.89 22.60 -49.89
C HIS A 10 -10.12 22.56 -51.20
N ASP A 11 -9.23 23.54 -51.38
CA ASP A 11 -8.17 23.41 -52.39
C ASP A 11 -6.94 24.24 -51.99
N SER A 12 -5.91 23.56 -51.49
CA SER A 12 -4.49 23.85 -51.70
C SER A 12 -3.63 22.95 -50.81
N LEU A 13 -3.42 21.71 -51.26
CA LEU A 13 -2.21 20.97 -50.93
C LEU A 13 -1.19 21.27 -52.05
N THR A 14 0.05 21.60 -51.67
CA THR A 14 1.13 21.96 -52.57
C THR A 14 1.68 20.74 -53.32
N ASP A 15 2.26 20.97 -54.51
CA ASP A 15 2.74 19.95 -55.48
C ASP A 15 3.74 18.90 -54.95
N GLU A 16 4.19 18.96 -53.69
CA GLU A 16 5.01 17.91 -53.05
C GLU A 16 4.18 16.81 -52.35
N GLN A 17 2.85 16.93 -52.28
CA GLN A 17 1.96 15.92 -51.65
C GLN A 17 1.20 15.03 -52.65
N ALA A 18 1.39 15.24 -53.96
CA ALA A 18 0.78 14.40 -55.00
C ALA A 18 1.56 13.10 -55.29
N ASP A 19 2.84 13.02 -54.90
CA ASP A 19 3.72 11.87 -55.18
C ASP A 19 3.60 10.71 -54.15
N ALA A 20 2.59 10.74 -53.27
CA ALA A 20 2.38 9.70 -52.25
C ALA A 20 1.02 9.00 -52.33
N LEU A 21 0.27 9.17 -53.42
CA LEU A 21 -0.97 8.43 -53.67
C LEU A 21 -0.68 7.29 -54.64
N LEU A 22 -0.78 6.06 -54.14
CA LEU A 22 -0.73 4.84 -54.96
C LEU A 22 -1.92 4.84 -55.93
N ASP A 23 -1.66 4.58 -57.21
CA ASP A 23 -2.68 4.48 -58.26
C ASP A 23 -3.62 3.30 -57.99
N ALA A 24 -4.91 3.49 -58.24
CA ALA A 24 -5.97 2.52 -57.95
C ALA A 24 -5.90 1.21 -58.78
N ASP A 25 -4.95 1.13 -59.72
CA ASP A 25 -4.76 -0.03 -60.61
C ASP A 25 -3.59 -0.94 -60.16
N GLU A 26 -2.94 -0.67 -59.01
CA GLU A 26 -1.78 -1.46 -58.52
C GLU A 26 -2.07 -2.36 -57.30
N ALA A 27 -3.35 -2.70 -57.07
CA ALA A 27 -3.77 -3.69 -56.07
C ALA A 27 -4.20 -5.01 -56.72
N GLU A 28 -3.23 -5.79 -57.22
CA GLU A 28 -3.44 -7.20 -57.57
C GLU A 28 -2.69 -8.09 -56.56
N GLU A 29 -3.43 -8.65 -55.60
CA GLU A 29 -2.95 -9.77 -54.79
C GLU A 29 -3.46 -11.06 -55.44
N THR A 30 -2.56 -11.82 -56.06
CA THR A 30 -2.87 -13.08 -56.73
C THR A 30 -3.07 -14.18 -55.68
N ILE A 31 -4.31 -14.64 -55.50
CA ILE A 31 -4.61 -15.84 -54.73
C ILE A 31 -4.40 -17.05 -55.66
N GLU A 32 -3.32 -17.79 -55.45
CA GLU A 32 -3.14 -19.11 -56.07
C GLU A 32 -4.15 -20.08 -55.42
N GLN A 33 -5.21 -20.40 -56.17
CA GLN A 33 -6.12 -21.51 -55.89
C GLN A 33 -5.45 -22.81 -56.34
N ASP A 34 -5.08 -23.67 -55.39
CA ASP A 34 -4.98 -25.11 -55.64
C ASP A 34 -6.12 -25.83 -54.91
N GLU A 35 -7.04 -26.27 -55.76
CA GLU A 35 -8.06 -27.32 -55.68
C GLU A 35 -7.98 -28.30 -54.50
N ASP A 36 -8.95 -28.25 -53.58
CA ASP A 36 -9.95 -29.32 -53.45
C ASP A 36 -10.97 -29.00 -52.34
N ASP A 37 -12.25 -29.12 -52.70
CA ASP A 37 -13.43 -29.01 -51.84
C ASP A 37 -13.32 -29.89 -50.58
N ALA A 38 -13.41 -29.29 -49.40
CA ALA A 38 -13.75 -30.01 -48.17
C ALA A 38 -15.16 -29.63 -47.73
N ALA A 39 -16.12 -30.41 -48.23
CA ALA A 39 -17.49 -30.45 -47.74
C ALA A 39 -17.52 -30.92 -46.27
N MET A 40 -18.36 -30.27 -45.47
CA MET A 40 -18.71 -30.69 -44.11
C MET A 40 -19.57 -31.96 -44.19
N ASP A 41 -19.11 -33.09 -43.61
CA ASP A 41 -20.01 -34.18 -43.19
C ASP A 41 -19.48 -34.94 -41.96
N SER A 42 -20.45 -35.41 -41.21
CA SER A 42 -20.52 -36.05 -39.91
C SER A 42 -19.94 -37.46 -39.80
N GLY A 43 -19.47 -37.79 -38.59
CA GLY A 43 -19.72 -39.07 -37.91
C GLY A 43 -18.87 -40.30 -38.29
N GLY A 44 -18.33 -40.96 -37.25
CA GLY A 44 -18.08 -42.41 -37.28
C GLY A 44 -16.74 -42.85 -36.68
N GLU A 45 -16.85 -43.65 -35.62
CA GLU A 45 -15.84 -44.53 -35.00
C GLU A 45 -14.82 -45.16 -35.99
N ASP A 46 -13.53 -45.11 -35.66
CA ASP A 46 -12.78 -46.27 -35.15
C ASP A 46 -11.30 -45.91 -34.95
N GLY A 47 -10.71 -46.45 -33.89
CA GLY A 47 -9.44 -46.02 -33.34
C GLY A 47 -8.21 -46.31 -34.20
N GLU A 48 -7.30 -45.33 -34.23
CA GLU A 48 -5.88 -45.56 -34.34
C GLU A 48 -5.17 -44.66 -33.32
N ASP A 49 -4.30 -45.29 -32.54
CA ASP A 49 -3.55 -44.72 -31.43
C ASP A 49 -2.69 -43.54 -31.91
N ILE A 50 -3.09 -42.32 -31.54
CA ILE A 50 -2.19 -41.16 -31.55
C ILE A 50 -1.47 -41.19 -30.20
N ASP A 51 -0.18 -41.52 -30.24
CA ASP A 51 0.75 -41.37 -29.13
C ASP A 51 0.76 -39.92 -28.63
N VAL A 52 -0.09 -39.63 -27.64
CA VAL A 52 -0.02 -38.41 -26.84
C VAL A 52 1.12 -38.58 -25.84
N ASP A 53 2.35 -38.37 -26.30
CA ASP A 53 3.50 -38.11 -25.41
C ASP A 53 3.51 -36.63 -25.01
N GLY A 54 2.35 -36.14 -24.55
CA GLY A 54 2.24 -34.93 -23.78
C GLY A 54 2.44 -35.32 -22.33
N THR A 55 3.60 -35.03 -21.77
CA THR A 55 3.82 -35.02 -20.32
C THR A 55 2.67 -34.23 -19.69
N VAL A 56 1.74 -34.93 -19.05
CA VAL A 56 0.76 -34.30 -18.17
C VAL A 56 1.59 -33.66 -17.06
N GLU A 57 1.75 -32.34 -17.10
CA GLU A 57 2.26 -31.60 -15.96
C GLU A 57 1.24 -31.78 -14.84
N GLU A 58 1.50 -32.77 -13.97
CA GLU A 58 0.77 -32.92 -12.72
C GLU A 58 1.12 -31.70 -11.86
N ILE A 59 0.29 -30.65 -11.95
CA ILE A 59 0.35 -29.53 -11.00
C ILE A 59 0.02 -30.11 -9.63
N GLN A 60 1.06 -30.36 -8.82
CA GLN A 60 0.89 -30.72 -7.42
C GLN A 60 0.37 -29.49 -6.69
N LEU A 61 -0.96 -29.40 -6.58
CA LEU A 61 -1.66 -28.47 -5.69
C LEU A 61 -1.33 -28.84 -4.23
N GLN A 62 -0.21 -28.30 -3.74
CA GLN A 62 0.20 -28.43 -2.36
C GLN A 62 -0.50 -27.34 -1.53
N ASN A 63 -1.35 -27.76 -0.59
CA ASN A 63 -2.09 -26.86 0.28
C ASN A 63 -1.51 -26.87 1.71
N ASP A 64 -0.78 -25.81 2.06
CA ASP A 64 -0.19 -25.63 3.39
C ASP A 64 -1.12 -24.87 4.38
N SER A 65 -2.36 -24.54 3.99
CA SER A 65 -3.28 -23.75 4.82
C SER A 65 -3.85 -24.54 6.01
N VAL A 66 -3.80 -23.98 7.21
CA VAL A 66 -4.39 -24.61 8.42
C VAL A 66 -5.92 -24.42 8.46
N ALA A 67 -6.41 -23.35 7.84
CA ALA A 67 -7.83 -23.04 7.70
C ALA A 67 -8.06 -22.25 6.41
N HIS A 68 -9.28 -22.29 5.90
CA HIS A 68 -9.71 -21.49 4.75
C HIS A 68 -11.07 -20.85 5.01
N PHE A 69 -11.40 -19.82 4.24
CA PHE A 69 -12.68 -19.13 4.24
C PHE A 69 -13.12 -18.92 2.79
N ASP A 70 -14.21 -19.57 2.39
CA ASP A 70 -14.65 -19.75 1.00
C ASP A 70 -16.04 -19.15 0.73
N LEU A 71 -16.51 -18.24 1.58
CA LEU A 71 -17.82 -17.60 1.40
C LEU A 71 -17.83 -16.47 0.36
N HIS A 72 -16.67 -15.94 -0.02
CA HIS A 72 -16.57 -14.96 -1.09
C HIS A 72 -16.78 -15.64 -2.44
N LYS A 73 -17.53 -14.98 -3.34
CA LYS A 73 -17.85 -15.51 -4.67
C LYS A 73 -16.93 -15.00 -5.78
N ASP A 74 -16.06 -14.06 -5.45
CA ASP A 74 -15.13 -13.41 -6.35
C ASP A 74 -13.83 -13.07 -5.59
N SER A 75 -12.91 -12.41 -6.27
CA SER A 75 -11.59 -11.98 -5.79
C SER A 75 -11.68 -11.22 -4.47
N VAL A 76 -10.79 -11.55 -3.52
CA VAL A 76 -10.68 -10.87 -2.22
C VAL A 76 -9.60 -9.81 -2.31
N TYR A 77 -9.99 -8.54 -2.33
CA TYR A 77 -9.07 -7.41 -2.53
C TYR A 77 -8.44 -6.91 -1.23
N CYS A 78 -9.15 -7.01 -0.11
CA CYS A 78 -8.70 -6.40 1.13
C CYS A 78 -8.92 -7.27 2.36
N ILE A 79 -8.05 -7.09 3.35
CA ILE A 79 -8.07 -7.81 4.61
C ILE A 79 -7.63 -6.87 5.73
N ALA A 80 -8.28 -6.96 6.89
CA ALA A 80 -7.88 -6.25 8.11
C ALA A 80 -7.98 -7.16 9.33
N GLN A 81 -7.08 -6.95 10.28
CA GLN A 81 -7.06 -7.68 11.55
C GLN A 81 -7.44 -6.74 12.69
N HIS A 82 -8.22 -7.25 13.65
CA HIS A 82 -8.61 -6.47 14.82
C HIS A 82 -7.41 -6.19 15.74
N PRO A 83 -7.18 -4.94 16.17
CA PRO A 83 -5.93 -4.53 16.84
C PRO A 83 -5.67 -5.21 18.20
N LEU A 84 -6.72 -5.53 18.95
CA LEU A 84 -6.63 -6.20 20.26
C LEU A 84 -6.94 -7.71 20.25
N ARG A 85 -7.53 -8.21 19.16
CA ARG A 85 -8.08 -9.57 19.06
C ARG A 85 -7.63 -10.19 17.74
N PRO A 86 -6.40 -10.71 17.65
CA PRO A 86 -5.83 -11.22 16.41
C PRO A 86 -6.67 -12.33 15.76
N GLU A 87 -7.51 -13.00 16.54
CA GLU A 87 -8.45 -14.01 16.08
C GLU A 87 -9.64 -13.47 15.28
N ILE A 88 -9.81 -12.15 15.18
CA ILE A 88 -10.88 -11.53 14.39
C ILE A 88 -10.26 -10.88 13.16
N VAL A 89 -10.74 -11.32 12.01
CA VAL A 89 -10.31 -10.85 10.69
C VAL A 89 -11.55 -10.39 9.93
N ALA A 90 -11.37 -9.34 9.14
CA ALA A 90 -12.36 -8.87 8.20
C ALA A 90 -11.79 -8.92 6.79
N THR A 91 -12.57 -9.41 5.83
CA THR A 91 -12.19 -9.53 4.41
C THR A 91 -13.25 -8.86 3.55
N GLY A 92 -12.82 -8.22 2.47
CA GLY A 92 -13.69 -7.61 1.46
C GLY A 92 -13.31 -8.07 0.06
N GLY A 93 -14.31 -8.27 -0.80
CA GLY A 93 -14.11 -8.80 -2.14
C GLY A 93 -14.90 -8.11 -3.23
N GLY A 94 -14.66 -8.57 -4.46
CA GLY A 94 -15.34 -8.19 -5.70
C GLY A 94 -16.77 -8.69 -5.82
N ASP A 95 -17.23 -9.50 -4.86
CA ASP A 95 -18.61 -9.97 -4.77
C ASP A 95 -19.54 -8.97 -4.07
N ASP A 96 -19.14 -7.71 -3.97
CA ASP A 96 -19.80 -6.62 -3.27
C ASP A 96 -20.15 -6.98 -1.81
N THR A 97 -19.33 -7.81 -1.18
CA THR A 97 -19.52 -8.18 0.22
C THR A 97 -18.24 -8.11 1.02
N ALA A 98 -18.41 -7.83 2.30
CA ALA A 98 -17.36 -8.01 3.29
C ALA A 98 -17.86 -8.92 4.41
N TYR A 99 -16.96 -9.72 4.96
CA TYR A 99 -17.24 -10.63 6.06
C TYR A 99 -16.29 -10.36 7.22
N ILE A 100 -16.81 -10.56 8.44
CA ILE A 100 -16.01 -10.66 9.64
C ILE A 100 -16.08 -12.11 10.07
N TRP A 101 -14.93 -12.74 10.28
CA TRP A 101 -14.82 -14.14 10.64
C TRP A 101 -13.72 -14.36 11.68
N SER A 102 -13.74 -15.52 12.32
CA SER A 102 -12.76 -15.86 13.34
C SER A 102 -11.65 -16.74 12.76
N ALA A 103 -10.40 -16.33 12.98
CA ALA A 103 -9.19 -17.09 12.68
C ALA A 103 -8.46 -17.42 13.99
N PRO A 104 -8.95 -18.39 14.80
CA PRO A 104 -8.33 -18.70 16.08
C PRO A 104 -6.87 -19.17 15.89
N PRO A 105 -5.93 -18.77 16.77
CA PRO A 105 -4.54 -19.22 16.68
C PRO A 105 -4.42 -20.74 16.72
N ILE A 106 -3.46 -21.29 15.97
CA ILE A 106 -3.22 -22.74 15.81
C ILE A 106 -3.14 -23.47 17.18
N ASP A 107 -2.54 -22.84 18.19
CA ASP A 107 -2.40 -23.42 19.53
C ASP A 107 -3.75 -23.71 20.22
N SER A 108 -4.83 -23.08 19.77
CA SER A 108 -6.17 -23.19 20.36
C SER A 108 -7.06 -24.26 19.71
N THR A 109 -6.71 -24.74 18.51
CA THR A 109 -7.49 -25.77 17.79
C THR A 109 -7.01 -27.18 18.10
N GLY A 110 -5.85 -27.34 18.73
CA GLY A 110 -5.24 -28.65 19.03
C GLY A 110 -4.73 -29.39 17.78
N GLU A 111 -4.90 -28.80 16.60
CA GLU A 111 -4.34 -29.25 15.34
C GLU A 111 -3.01 -28.51 15.15
N GLY A 112 -1.89 -29.23 15.26
CA GLY A 112 -0.56 -28.65 15.06
C GLY A 112 -0.39 -28.08 13.64
N PRO A 113 0.70 -27.31 13.40
CA PRO A 113 1.02 -26.84 12.05
C PRO A 113 1.12 -28.00 11.07
N VAL A 114 0.76 -27.76 9.81
CA VAL A 114 0.96 -28.74 8.74
C VAL A 114 2.42 -29.14 8.70
N LEU A 115 2.67 -30.44 8.85
CA LEU A 115 3.99 -30.99 8.63
C LEU A 115 4.08 -31.41 7.16
N PRO A 116 5.23 -31.25 6.52
CA PRO A 116 5.45 -31.80 5.18
C PRO A 116 5.11 -33.31 5.17
N GLN A 117 4.64 -33.84 4.03
CA GLN A 117 4.32 -35.28 3.90
C GLN A 117 5.45 -36.20 4.38
N SER A 118 6.71 -35.78 4.25
CA SER A 118 7.89 -36.53 4.71
C SER A 118 7.99 -36.70 6.24
N TYR A 119 7.23 -35.91 7.00
CA TYR A 119 7.12 -35.98 8.46
C TYR A 119 5.81 -36.66 8.92
N GLU A 120 4.89 -36.97 8.01
CA GLU A 120 3.64 -37.67 8.34
C GLU A 120 3.80 -39.18 8.18
N SER A 121 3.47 -39.94 9.23
CA SER A 121 3.55 -41.40 9.21
C SER A 121 2.45 -42.06 8.36
N ASN A 122 1.40 -41.30 8.02
CA ASN A 122 0.25 -41.74 7.23
C ASN A 122 -0.46 -40.51 6.63
N PRO A 123 -0.03 -40.01 5.46
CA PRO A 123 -0.66 -38.85 4.83
C PRO A 123 -2.06 -39.25 4.37
N GLN A 124 -3.09 -38.64 4.97
CA GLN A 124 -4.46 -38.76 4.49
C GLN A 124 -4.95 -37.39 4.03
N PRO A 125 -5.68 -37.31 2.90
CA PRO A 125 -6.36 -36.07 2.51
C PRO A 125 -7.39 -35.74 3.59
N ARG A 126 -7.08 -34.73 4.41
CA ARG A 126 -7.98 -34.20 5.43
C ARG A 126 -8.65 -32.96 4.83
N GLU A 127 -9.92 -33.09 4.48
CA GLU A 127 -10.77 -31.93 4.21
C GLU A 127 -10.96 -31.19 5.53
N ARG A 128 -10.38 -29.98 5.63
CA ARG A 128 -10.38 -29.19 6.87
C ARG A 128 -11.63 -28.31 6.91
N LYS A 129 -12.21 -28.13 8.09
CA LYS A 129 -13.43 -27.35 8.26
C LYS A 129 -13.17 -25.88 7.88
N GLY A 130 -13.94 -25.35 6.94
CA GLY A 130 -13.96 -23.93 6.60
C GLY A 130 -14.35 -23.06 7.81
N GLN A 131 -13.79 -21.86 7.88
CA GLN A 131 -14.09 -20.93 8.96
C GLN A 131 -15.50 -20.35 8.83
N GLU A 132 -16.18 -20.18 9.95
CA GLU A 132 -17.52 -19.62 9.99
C GLU A 132 -17.47 -18.09 10.05
N ALA A 133 -18.32 -17.43 9.27
CA ALA A 133 -18.50 -15.98 9.37
C ALA A 133 -19.20 -15.62 10.68
N ILE A 134 -18.62 -14.66 11.41
CA ILE A 134 -19.26 -14.03 12.56
C ILE A 134 -20.37 -13.10 12.08
N ALA A 135 -20.08 -12.28 11.07
CA ALA A 135 -21.03 -11.32 10.51
C ALA A 135 -20.76 -11.06 9.04
N LYS A 136 -21.84 -10.78 8.29
CA LYS A 136 -21.79 -10.26 6.92
C LYS A 136 -22.07 -8.76 6.93
N LEU A 137 -21.23 -7.98 6.26
CA LEU A 137 -21.35 -6.53 6.08
C LEU A 137 -22.10 -6.26 4.77
N ALA A 138 -23.42 -6.49 4.78
CA ALA A 138 -24.24 -6.62 3.57
C ALA A 138 -24.70 -5.31 2.91
N GLU A 139 -24.19 -4.15 3.31
CA GLU A 139 -24.66 -2.84 2.80
C GLU A 139 -23.64 -2.14 1.88
N GLN A 140 -22.86 -2.92 1.14
CA GLN A 140 -21.95 -2.42 0.11
C GLN A 140 -22.72 -2.14 -1.18
N ASP A 141 -22.37 -1.06 -1.87
CA ASP A 141 -22.94 -0.71 -3.16
C ASP A 141 -22.11 -1.22 -4.35
N GLU A 142 -20.86 -1.61 -4.13
CA GLU A 142 -19.93 -2.17 -5.10
C GLU A 142 -18.78 -2.90 -4.37
N THR A 143 -17.77 -3.34 -5.13
CA THR A 143 -16.58 -4.06 -4.71
C THR A 143 -15.91 -3.38 -3.54
N VAL A 144 -15.59 -4.16 -2.50
CA VAL A 144 -14.91 -3.64 -1.31
C VAL A 144 -13.41 -3.63 -1.54
N ASN A 145 -12.88 -2.46 -1.89
CA ASN A 145 -11.47 -2.27 -2.20
C ASN A 145 -10.61 -2.06 -0.94
N ALA A 146 -11.17 -1.44 0.10
CA ALA A 146 -10.43 -1.16 1.33
C ALA A 146 -11.24 -1.54 2.58
N ILE A 147 -10.56 -2.06 3.59
CA ILE A 147 -11.15 -2.38 4.89
C ILE A 147 -10.17 -2.08 6.02
N ALA A 148 -10.67 -1.53 7.12
CA ALA A 148 -9.85 -1.23 8.29
C ALA A 148 -10.64 -1.34 9.60
N PHE A 149 -9.99 -1.86 10.65
CA PHE A 149 -10.46 -1.70 12.03
C PHE A 149 -9.98 -0.37 12.58
N THR A 150 -10.82 0.33 13.33
CA THR A 150 -10.42 1.59 13.98
C THR A 150 -9.41 1.36 15.10
N LEU A 151 -8.51 2.32 15.30
CA LEU A 151 -7.58 2.31 16.42
C LEU A 151 -8.10 3.19 17.58
N PRO A 152 -7.73 2.88 18.84
CA PRO A 152 -6.84 1.78 19.26
C PRO A 152 -7.55 0.45 19.55
N ALA A 153 -8.88 0.48 19.74
CA ALA A 153 -9.61 -0.66 20.31
C ALA A 153 -10.31 -1.56 19.29
N GLY A 154 -10.41 -1.15 18.02
CA GLY A 154 -11.14 -1.92 17.00
C GLY A 154 -12.65 -1.88 17.21
N GLU A 155 -13.19 -0.78 17.75
CA GLU A 155 -14.63 -0.65 18.04
C GLU A 155 -15.49 -0.66 16.77
N PHE A 156 -14.92 -0.18 15.66
CA PHE A 156 -15.60 -0.13 14.38
C PHE A 156 -14.78 -0.81 13.28
N VAL A 157 -15.49 -1.32 12.29
CA VAL A 157 -14.97 -1.79 11.00
C VAL A 157 -15.44 -0.83 9.93
N VAL A 158 -14.51 -0.30 9.15
CA VAL A 158 -14.77 0.63 8.07
C VAL A 158 -14.49 -0.05 6.75
N THR A 159 -15.42 0.03 5.81
CA THR A 159 -15.26 -0.48 4.44
C THR A 159 -15.35 0.68 3.45
N GLY A 160 -14.50 0.64 2.43
CA GLY A 160 -14.50 1.57 1.30
C GLY A 160 -14.71 0.80 0.01
N THR A 161 -15.66 1.26 -0.81
CA THR A 161 -16.02 0.61 -2.07
C THR A 161 -15.42 1.33 -3.28
N LEU A 162 -15.36 0.63 -4.42
CA LEU A 162 -14.99 1.22 -5.71
C LEU A 162 -16.01 2.27 -6.19
N ALA A 163 -17.24 2.21 -5.69
CA ALA A 163 -18.26 3.25 -5.91
C ALA A 163 -18.18 4.41 -4.89
N GLY A 164 -17.09 4.48 -4.11
CA GLY A 164 -16.79 5.62 -3.25
C GLY A 164 -17.60 5.68 -1.95
N LYS A 165 -18.31 4.59 -1.61
CA LYS A 165 -19.09 4.51 -0.39
C LYS A 165 -18.22 4.06 0.77
N LEU A 166 -18.23 4.88 1.83
CA LEU A 166 -17.62 4.59 3.11
C LEU A 166 -18.71 4.09 4.07
N ASN A 167 -18.63 2.84 4.51
CA ASN A 167 -19.54 2.29 5.51
C ASN A 167 -18.82 2.05 6.84
N VAL A 168 -19.48 2.37 7.94
CA VAL A 168 -18.96 2.18 9.29
C VAL A 168 -19.87 1.23 10.06
N TYR A 169 -19.34 0.08 10.44
CA TYR A 169 -20.02 -0.94 11.21
C TYR A 169 -19.46 -1.02 12.63
N ALA A 170 -20.31 -1.24 13.62
CA ALA A 170 -19.85 -1.62 14.96
C ALA A 170 -19.28 -3.05 14.91
N THR A 171 -18.10 -3.22 15.49
CA THR A 171 -17.42 -4.51 15.54
C THR A 171 -18.24 -5.50 16.37
N PRO A 172 -18.54 -6.71 15.84
CA PRO A 172 -19.26 -7.73 16.57
C PRO A 172 -18.59 -8.12 17.89
N THR A 173 -19.43 -8.37 18.90
CA THR A 173 -19.03 -8.88 20.21
C THR A 173 -19.78 -10.17 20.51
N LYS A 174 -19.35 -10.93 21.53
CA LYS A 174 -20.08 -12.15 21.94
C LYS A 174 -21.53 -11.84 22.36
N GLN A 175 -21.78 -10.63 22.84
CA GLN A 175 -23.12 -10.16 23.23
C GLN A 175 -23.93 -9.66 22.03
N GLN A 176 -23.28 -9.14 20.99
CA GLN A 176 -23.90 -8.63 19.77
C GLN A 176 -23.15 -9.20 18.55
N PRO A 177 -23.52 -10.42 18.10
CA PRO A 177 -22.79 -11.12 17.04
C PRO A 177 -23.05 -10.53 15.64
N THR A 178 -24.10 -9.74 15.48
CA THR A 178 -24.43 -9.08 14.21
C THR A 178 -23.69 -7.76 14.07
N ALA A 179 -23.02 -7.55 12.93
CA ALA A 179 -22.48 -6.25 12.58
C ALA A 179 -23.64 -5.25 12.38
N LYS A 180 -23.59 -4.13 13.09
CA LYS A 180 -24.60 -3.06 12.98
C LYS A 180 -24.00 -1.90 12.19
N LEU A 181 -24.65 -1.47 11.11
CA LEU A 181 -24.28 -0.24 10.42
C LEU A 181 -24.56 0.96 11.34
N ILE A 182 -23.55 1.81 11.51
CA ILE A 182 -23.60 3.03 12.32
C ILE A 182 -23.77 4.25 11.43
N ALA A 183 -22.99 4.33 10.35
CA ALA A 183 -22.99 5.46 9.44
C ALA A 183 -22.54 5.03 8.04
N SER A 184 -22.93 5.83 7.04
CA SER A 184 -22.45 5.71 5.67
C SER A 184 -22.20 7.11 5.10
N ALA A 185 -21.16 7.26 4.28
CA ALA A 185 -20.86 8.48 3.53
C ALA A 185 -20.47 8.13 2.10
N LYS A 186 -20.71 9.05 1.16
CA LYS A 186 -20.36 8.89 -0.25
C LYS A 186 -20.01 10.26 -0.83
N GLU A 187 -18.80 10.70 -0.51
CA GLU A 187 -18.29 12.03 -0.91
C GLU A 187 -17.36 11.97 -2.12
N VAL A 188 -16.85 10.78 -2.44
CA VAL A 188 -15.90 10.53 -3.53
C VAL A 188 -16.46 9.50 -4.51
N GLU A 189 -15.86 9.41 -5.69
CA GLU A 189 -16.28 8.44 -6.71
C GLU A 189 -15.76 7.03 -6.42
N GLU A 190 -14.53 6.91 -5.92
CA GLU A 190 -13.85 5.64 -5.67
C GLU A 190 -12.84 5.78 -4.51
N ILE A 191 -12.80 4.79 -3.61
CA ILE A 191 -11.86 4.75 -2.47
C ILE A 191 -10.74 3.75 -2.76
N ASN A 192 -9.49 4.24 -2.78
CA ASN A 192 -8.30 3.44 -3.08
C ASN A 192 -7.73 2.74 -1.84
N TRP A 193 -7.73 3.43 -0.70
CA TRP A 193 -7.16 2.90 0.54
C TRP A 193 -7.83 3.47 1.78
N LEU A 194 -7.72 2.74 2.91
CA LEU A 194 -8.20 3.15 4.23
C LEU A 194 -7.11 2.92 5.28
N LEU A 195 -6.88 3.93 6.12
CA LEU A 195 -5.86 3.86 7.18
C LEU A 195 -6.39 4.40 8.51
N PRO A 196 -6.44 3.57 9.56
CA PRO A 196 -6.84 4.03 10.89
C PRO A 196 -5.73 4.89 11.50
N CYS A 197 -6.12 6.00 12.13
CA CYS A 197 -5.19 6.93 12.75
C CYS A 197 -4.65 6.36 14.08
N PRO A 198 -3.32 6.31 14.30
CA PRO A 198 -2.75 5.81 15.55
C PRO A 198 -2.73 6.86 16.68
N HIS A 199 -3.31 8.05 16.46
CA HIS A 199 -3.23 9.16 17.42
C HIS A 199 -4.01 8.86 18.71
N LYS A 200 -3.33 8.96 19.86
CA LYS A 200 -3.92 8.59 21.16
C LYS A 200 -5.09 9.46 21.60
N SER A 201 -5.06 10.75 21.24
CA SER A 201 -6.11 11.72 21.61
C SER A 201 -7.29 11.75 20.64
N TYR A 202 -7.17 11.11 19.48
CA TYR A 202 -8.20 11.08 18.43
C TYR A 202 -8.51 9.61 18.08
N PRO A 203 -9.13 8.85 19.01
CA PRO A 203 -9.53 7.48 18.74
C PRO A 203 -10.59 7.44 17.63
N ASN A 204 -10.76 6.27 17.00
CA ASN A 204 -11.79 6.04 15.99
C ASN A 204 -11.75 7.05 14.82
N THR A 205 -10.55 7.53 14.50
CA THR A 205 -10.29 8.36 13.33
C THR A 205 -9.71 7.50 12.21
N ILE A 206 -10.17 7.73 10.98
CA ILE A 206 -9.71 7.04 9.76
C ILE A 206 -9.39 8.06 8.68
N ALA A 207 -8.37 7.76 7.86
CA ALA A 207 -8.09 8.46 6.63
C ALA A 207 -8.42 7.56 5.43
N LEU A 208 -8.85 8.18 4.34
CA LEU A 208 -9.00 7.55 3.04
C LEU A 208 -8.35 8.42 1.97
N GLY A 209 -7.88 7.77 0.91
CA GLY A 209 -7.48 8.40 -0.34
C GLY A 209 -8.37 7.89 -1.47
N ALA A 210 -8.73 8.81 -2.36
CA ALA A 210 -9.67 8.56 -3.43
C ALA A 210 -9.02 8.66 -4.82
N ASN A 211 -9.73 8.14 -5.81
CA ASN A 211 -9.30 8.14 -7.21
C ASN A 211 -9.26 9.56 -7.84
N ASP A 212 -10.00 10.52 -7.29
CA ASP A 212 -9.94 11.93 -7.70
C ASP A 212 -8.73 12.69 -7.11
N GLY A 213 -7.85 12.00 -6.38
CA GLY A 213 -6.71 12.58 -5.68
C GLY A 213 -7.06 13.18 -4.30
N SER A 214 -8.34 13.25 -3.95
CA SER A 214 -8.74 13.79 -2.65
C SER A 214 -8.39 12.85 -1.51
N VAL A 215 -8.07 13.45 -0.36
CA VAL A 215 -7.77 12.73 0.88
C VAL A 215 -8.70 13.24 1.96
N TRP A 216 -9.40 12.33 2.62
CA TRP A 216 -10.40 12.66 3.63
C TRP A 216 -10.05 12.02 4.96
N VAL A 217 -10.32 12.74 6.04
CA VAL A 217 -10.18 12.22 7.39
C VAL A 217 -11.52 12.32 8.10
N TYR A 218 -11.97 11.20 8.64
CA TYR A 218 -13.22 11.10 9.39
C TYR A 218 -12.97 10.67 10.83
N SER A 219 -13.77 11.21 11.74
CA SER A 219 -13.88 10.76 13.12
C SER A 219 -15.23 10.07 13.32
N ILE A 220 -15.22 8.93 14.02
CA ILE A 220 -16.40 8.13 14.30
C ILE A 220 -16.76 8.26 15.78
N ASP A 221 -17.97 8.73 16.07
CA ASP A 221 -18.54 8.77 17.42
C ASP A 221 -19.97 8.21 17.41
N ALA A 222 -20.10 6.91 17.67
CA ALA A 222 -21.42 6.27 17.70
C ALA A 222 -22.34 6.75 18.84
N SER A 223 -21.84 7.54 19.80
CA SER A 223 -22.68 8.14 20.85
C SER A 223 -23.47 9.35 20.33
N ASP A 224 -22.96 10.02 19.29
CA ASP A 224 -23.67 11.06 18.58
C ASP A 224 -24.63 10.44 17.57
N SER A 225 -25.92 10.37 17.95
CA SER A 225 -26.96 9.83 17.07
C SER A 225 -27.31 10.76 15.89
N ALA A 226 -26.90 12.03 15.92
CA ALA A 226 -27.18 12.98 14.84
C ALA A 226 -26.08 12.97 13.77
N SER A 227 -24.81 12.89 14.20
CA SER A 227 -23.63 12.91 13.32
C SER A 227 -22.58 11.90 13.76
N PRO A 228 -22.85 10.58 13.66
CA PRO A 228 -21.92 9.55 14.12
C PRO A 228 -20.63 9.49 13.30
N LEU A 229 -20.61 10.10 12.12
CA LEU A 229 -19.46 10.20 11.23
C LEU A 229 -19.23 11.67 10.89
N THR A 230 -18.10 12.23 11.33
CA THR A 230 -17.78 13.65 11.16
C THR A 230 -16.51 13.81 10.33
N ILE A 231 -16.55 14.72 9.35
CA ILE A 231 -15.38 15.10 8.55
C ILE A 231 -14.46 15.98 9.41
N VAL A 232 -13.22 15.53 9.59
CA VAL A 232 -12.16 16.25 10.31
C VAL A 232 -11.37 17.12 9.34
N GLN A 233 -10.97 16.57 8.20
CA GLN A 233 -10.21 17.26 7.16
C GLN A 233 -10.57 16.74 5.78
N THR A 234 -10.38 17.62 4.80
CA THR A 234 -10.42 17.32 3.37
C THR A 234 -9.25 18.00 2.68
N PHE A 235 -8.55 17.25 1.83
CA PHE A 235 -7.38 17.72 1.10
C PHE A 235 -7.55 17.44 -0.39
N PHE A 236 -7.27 18.42 -1.24
CA PHE A 236 -7.53 18.39 -2.69
C PHE A 236 -6.34 18.91 -3.51
N LEU A 237 -5.10 18.63 -3.06
CA LEU A 237 -3.92 19.13 -3.77
C LEU A 237 -3.37 18.14 -4.82
N HIS A 238 -3.52 16.84 -4.64
CA HIS A 238 -3.18 15.87 -5.69
C HIS A 238 -4.05 16.11 -6.93
N GLN A 239 -3.46 15.98 -8.11
CA GLN A 239 -4.11 16.20 -9.41
C GLN A 239 -4.39 14.88 -10.17
N ALA A 240 -4.11 13.75 -9.54
CA ALA A 240 -4.32 12.40 -10.06
C ALA A 240 -4.63 11.45 -8.88
N PRO A 241 -4.99 10.17 -9.14
CA PRO A 241 -5.40 9.23 -8.11
C PRO A 241 -4.44 9.16 -6.93
N CYS A 242 -4.98 9.23 -5.71
CA CYS A 242 -4.20 9.07 -4.50
C CYS A 242 -3.98 7.57 -4.25
N THR A 243 -2.77 7.10 -4.50
CA THR A 243 -2.43 5.67 -4.56
C THR A 243 -2.09 5.07 -3.19
N ALA A 244 -1.47 5.85 -2.31
CA ALA A 244 -1.11 5.37 -0.97
C ALA A 244 -1.05 6.47 0.08
N GLY A 245 -1.20 6.06 1.33
CA GLY A 245 -1.04 6.91 2.51
C GLY A 245 -0.21 6.23 3.61
N ALA A 246 0.35 7.02 4.52
CA ALA A 246 1.00 6.52 5.72
C ALA A 246 0.95 7.56 6.86
N TRP A 247 0.39 7.17 8.00
CA TRP A 247 0.44 7.97 9.21
C TRP A 247 1.84 7.97 9.83
N THR A 248 2.24 9.09 10.45
CA THR A 248 3.34 9.03 11.42
C THR A 248 2.96 8.14 12.61
N PRO A 249 3.93 7.52 13.30
CA PRO A 249 3.66 6.67 14.46
C PRO A 249 2.91 7.37 15.61
N ASP A 250 3.00 8.70 15.70
CA ASP A 250 2.23 9.50 16.66
C ASP A 250 0.85 9.92 16.16
N GLY A 251 0.54 9.69 14.87
CA GLY A 251 -0.72 10.01 14.21
C GLY A 251 -0.93 11.50 13.93
N LYS A 252 0.10 12.33 14.07
CA LYS A 252 -0.03 13.79 13.89
C LYS A 252 0.07 14.23 12.43
N LEU A 253 0.83 13.48 11.64
CA LEU A 253 1.00 13.70 10.21
C LEU A 253 0.42 12.53 9.43
N LEU A 254 -0.12 12.85 8.25
CA LEU A 254 -0.49 11.88 7.24
C LEU A 254 0.32 12.18 5.98
N ALA A 255 1.17 11.27 5.52
CA ALA A 255 1.82 11.37 4.22
C ALA A 255 0.95 10.69 3.17
N THR A 256 0.74 11.31 2.02
CA THR A 256 0.00 10.73 0.90
C THR A 256 0.74 10.97 -0.41
N VAL A 257 0.58 10.02 -1.33
CA VAL A 257 1.20 10.05 -2.66
C VAL A 257 0.16 9.80 -3.74
N ALA A 258 0.48 10.22 -4.96
CA ALA A 258 -0.39 10.08 -6.12
C ALA A 258 0.38 9.79 -7.42
N GLU A 259 -0.35 9.39 -8.45
CA GLU A 259 0.19 9.10 -9.78
C GLU A 259 0.80 10.32 -10.48
N ASP A 260 0.40 11.53 -10.10
CA ASP A 260 0.99 12.80 -10.59
C ASP A 260 2.40 13.08 -10.02
N SER A 261 2.98 12.10 -9.32
CA SER A 261 4.29 12.21 -8.67
C SER A 261 4.35 13.27 -7.56
N SER A 262 3.21 13.57 -6.92
CA SER A 262 3.17 14.44 -5.77
C SER A 262 3.16 13.68 -4.45
N LEU A 263 3.89 14.21 -3.48
CA LEU A 263 3.89 13.84 -2.08
C LEU A 263 3.46 15.06 -1.26
N TYR A 264 2.37 14.88 -0.52
CA TYR A 264 1.95 15.83 0.49
C TYR A 264 2.00 15.17 1.86
N VAL A 265 2.43 15.92 2.86
CA VAL A 265 2.39 15.49 4.25
C VAL A 265 1.55 16.49 5.02
N TRP A 266 0.42 16.04 5.55
CA TRP A 266 -0.65 16.87 6.07
C TRP A 266 -0.58 17.03 7.58
N TYR A 267 -1.02 18.20 8.06
CA TYR A 267 -1.42 18.36 9.45
C TYR A 267 -2.89 18.08 9.63
N VAL A 268 -3.21 16.98 10.29
CA VAL A 268 -4.61 16.59 10.42
C VAL A 268 -5.30 17.34 11.55
N PHE A 269 -4.65 17.49 12.70
CA PHE A 269 -5.26 18.04 13.92
C PHE A 269 -4.77 19.45 14.30
N GLY A 270 -4.05 20.13 13.40
CA GLY A 270 -3.59 21.52 13.60
C GLY A 270 -2.47 21.70 14.65
N GLU A 271 -2.03 20.64 15.33
CA GLU A 271 -1.01 20.70 16.40
C GLU A 271 0.30 21.35 15.99
N ALA A 272 0.58 21.38 14.71
CA ALA A 272 1.89 21.65 14.23
C ALA A 272 1.97 22.92 13.37
N ALA A 273 0.83 23.37 12.84
CA ALA A 273 0.57 24.80 12.71
C ALA A 273 0.74 25.50 14.07
N ALA A 274 0.22 24.92 15.16
CA ALA A 274 0.42 25.45 16.52
C ALA A 274 1.87 25.36 17.01
N ALA A 275 2.66 24.39 16.53
CA ALA A 275 4.11 24.30 16.77
C ALA A 275 4.94 25.28 15.92
N GLY A 276 4.30 26.16 15.15
CA GLY A 276 4.98 27.16 14.31
C GLY A 276 5.65 26.59 13.06
N VAL A 277 5.33 25.34 12.69
CA VAL A 277 5.75 24.79 11.40
C VAL A 277 4.75 25.25 10.36
N THR A 278 5.18 26.18 9.53
CA THR A 278 4.34 26.81 8.50
C THR A 278 4.40 26.04 7.20
N ASP A 279 3.28 26.01 6.49
CA ASP A 279 3.17 25.47 5.15
C ASP A 279 4.13 26.21 4.18
N PRO A 280 4.98 25.49 3.41
CA PRO A 280 5.82 26.10 2.38
C PRO A 280 5.02 26.81 1.27
N MET A 281 3.78 26.40 1.01
CA MET A 281 2.91 26.92 -0.07
C MET A 281 1.94 28.03 0.41
N GLY A 282 1.93 28.35 1.71
CA GLY A 282 1.09 29.42 2.28
C GLY A 282 -0.41 29.12 2.35
N GLY A 283 -0.86 27.90 2.00
CA GLY A 283 -2.25 27.42 2.03
C GLY A 283 -2.68 26.73 3.33
N GLY A 284 -1.75 26.46 4.24
CA GLY A 284 -1.99 26.08 5.63
C GLY A 284 -2.25 24.59 5.92
N GLN A 285 -2.14 23.68 4.95
CA GLN A 285 -2.56 22.27 5.15
C GLN A 285 -1.41 21.24 5.13
N ALA A 286 -0.35 21.45 4.34
CA ALA A 286 0.78 20.51 4.21
C ALA A 286 2.08 21.07 4.81
N VAL A 287 2.91 20.20 5.41
CA VAL A 287 4.28 20.51 5.87
C VAL A 287 5.35 20.27 4.85
N VAL A 288 5.07 19.33 3.97
CA VAL A 288 5.93 18.91 2.90
C VAL A 288 5.01 18.82 1.71
N ALA A 289 5.39 19.53 0.66
CA ALA A 289 4.75 19.52 -0.64
C ALA A 289 5.89 19.36 -1.65
N LEU A 290 6.02 18.17 -2.21
CA LEU A 290 6.96 17.86 -3.28
C LEU A 290 6.14 17.36 -4.45
N THR A 291 6.30 17.96 -5.62
CA THR A 291 5.52 17.64 -6.82
C THR A 291 6.46 17.27 -7.96
N ALA A 292 5.90 16.93 -9.12
CA ALA A 292 6.66 16.73 -10.34
C ALA A 292 7.47 17.97 -10.80
N GLU A 293 7.20 19.16 -10.25
CA GLU A 293 7.99 20.37 -10.53
C GLU A 293 9.39 20.33 -9.90
N ASP A 294 9.58 19.55 -8.81
CA ASP A 294 10.90 19.30 -8.25
C ASP A 294 11.57 18.14 -8.98
N GLU A 295 12.42 18.45 -9.96
CA GLU A 295 13.20 17.49 -10.75
C GLU A 295 14.03 16.51 -9.92
N ARG A 296 14.41 16.85 -8.68
CA ARG A 296 15.15 15.91 -7.81
C ARG A 296 14.23 14.89 -7.17
N PHE A 297 12.98 15.28 -6.91
CA PHE A 297 11.98 14.43 -6.30
C PHE A 297 11.25 13.57 -7.33
N LYS A 298 10.89 14.17 -8.48
CA LYS A 298 10.09 13.59 -9.56
C LYS A 298 10.45 12.14 -9.86
N VAL A 299 9.41 11.32 -10.05
CA VAL A 299 9.48 9.93 -10.50
C VAL A 299 8.54 9.79 -11.70
N ASP A 300 9.09 9.73 -12.90
CA ASP A 300 8.27 9.54 -14.10
C ASP A 300 7.48 8.23 -14.02
N GLY A 301 6.17 8.31 -14.19
CA GLY A 301 5.25 7.18 -14.02
C GLY A 301 4.54 7.14 -12.66
N GLY A 302 4.79 8.08 -11.74
CA GLY A 302 3.99 8.23 -10.54
C GLY A 302 4.53 7.50 -9.31
N LEU A 303 3.84 7.71 -8.18
CA LEU A 303 4.15 7.12 -6.88
C LEU A 303 3.00 6.18 -6.48
N TYR A 304 3.34 5.04 -5.88
CA TYR A 304 2.39 3.95 -5.60
C TYR A 304 2.43 3.45 -4.16
N SER A 305 3.51 3.73 -3.42
CA SER A 305 3.65 3.30 -2.04
C SER A 305 4.25 4.36 -1.14
N ALA A 306 3.84 4.38 0.13
CA ALA A 306 4.37 5.29 1.14
C ALA A 306 4.50 4.58 2.49
N THR A 307 5.58 4.87 3.22
CA THR A 307 5.76 4.37 4.59
C THR A 307 6.54 5.36 5.43
N VAL A 308 6.19 5.48 6.71
CA VAL A 308 6.86 6.39 7.66
C VAL A 308 7.74 5.59 8.60
N SER A 309 8.96 6.09 8.82
CA SER A 309 9.90 5.49 9.76
C SER A 309 9.31 5.39 11.19
N PRO A 310 9.70 4.39 12.00
CA PRO A 310 9.18 4.22 13.37
C PRO A 310 9.48 5.40 14.30
N GLY A 311 10.48 6.23 13.97
CA GLY A 311 10.79 7.45 14.70
C GLY A 311 10.00 8.69 14.22
N GLY A 312 9.18 8.56 13.18
CA GLY A 312 8.36 9.64 12.62
C GLY A 312 9.15 10.75 11.90
N GLY A 313 10.45 10.56 11.68
CA GLY A 313 11.34 11.60 11.15
C GLY A 313 11.59 11.53 9.64
N LEU A 314 11.13 10.47 8.98
CA LEU A 314 11.38 10.17 7.57
C LEU A 314 10.14 9.52 6.97
N VAL A 315 9.83 9.87 5.72
CA VAL A 315 8.90 9.14 4.85
C VAL A 315 9.69 8.57 3.68
N ALA A 316 9.46 7.30 3.34
CA ALA A 316 9.93 6.68 2.11
C ALA A 316 8.73 6.51 1.19
N VAL A 317 8.88 6.92 -0.06
CA VAL A 317 7.87 6.77 -1.12
C VAL A 317 8.45 5.99 -2.29
N GLY A 318 7.68 5.04 -2.80
CA GLY A 318 8.04 4.19 -3.91
C GLY A 318 7.19 4.54 -5.12
N GLY A 319 7.79 4.50 -6.31
CA GLY A 319 7.11 4.79 -7.56
C GLY A 319 7.58 3.92 -8.71
N ALA A 320 7.22 4.31 -9.93
CA ALA A 320 7.58 3.61 -11.16
C ALA A 320 9.10 3.47 -11.35
N GLY A 321 9.51 2.47 -12.14
CA GLY A 321 10.93 2.25 -12.51
C GLY A 321 11.85 1.91 -11.34
N GLY A 322 11.32 1.32 -10.27
CA GLY A 322 12.08 0.92 -9.09
C GLY A 322 12.60 2.09 -8.25
N HIS A 323 12.05 3.29 -8.46
CA HIS A 323 12.50 4.49 -7.80
C HIS A 323 11.90 4.63 -6.40
N ILE A 324 12.76 4.84 -5.41
CA ILE A 324 12.37 5.19 -4.04
C ILE A 324 12.95 6.55 -3.70
N ARG A 325 12.16 7.43 -3.09
CA ARG A 325 12.58 8.72 -2.55
C ARG A 325 12.39 8.72 -1.04
N VAL A 326 13.40 9.19 -0.31
CA VAL A 326 13.32 9.34 1.15
C VAL A 326 13.36 10.81 1.50
N VAL A 327 12.32 11.28 2.18
CA VAL A 327 12.12 12.69 2.51
C VAL A 327 12.08 12.88 4.03
N GLY A 328 12.74 13.92 4.51
CA GLY A 328 12.75 14.27 5.93
C GLY A 328 11.40 14.85 6.40
N LEU A 329 10.96 14.46 7.60
CA LEU A 329 9.74 14.97 8.22
C LEU A 329 10.06 15.84 9.45
N PRO A 330 9.23 16.86 9.75
CA PRO A 330 9.39 17.64 10.96
C PRO A 330 9.09 16.80 12.21
N ARG A 331 9.93 16.90 13.24
CA ARG A 331 9.65 16.28 14.55
C ARG A 331 8.79 17.21 15.39
N LEU A 332 7.56 16.79 15.65
CA LEU A 332 6.61 17.50 16.50
C LEU A 332 6.79 17.07 17.96
N SER A 333 7.91 17.44 18.58
CA SER A 333 8.14 17.11 19.99
C SER A 333 7.17 17.86 20.90
N ALA A 334 6.49 17.13 21.80
CA ALA A 334 6.00 17.71 23.04
C ALA A 334 7.14 17.78 24.06
N ALA A 335 7.35 18.98 24.60
CA ALA A 335 8.30 19.40 25.63
C ALA A 335 9.80 19.51 25.24
N PRO A 336 10.47 20.63 25.59
CA PRO A 336 11.91 20.76 25.46
C PRO A 336 12.58 19.80 26.46
N SER A 337 13.43 18.90 25.96
CA SER A 337 14.47 18.33 26.80
C SER A 337 15.35 19.51 27.26
N ASN A 338 15.18 19.91 28.51
CA ASN A 338 16.10 20.80 29.22
C ASN A 338 17.53 20.36 28.87
N PRO A 339 18.44 21.25 28.42
CA PRO A 339 19.85 20.90 28.34
C PRO A 339 20.31 20.61 29.76
N GLY A 340 20.38 19.32 30.09
CA GLY A 340 20.87 18.82 31.36
C GLY A 340 22.33 19.21 31.53
N ASN A 341 22.55 20.35 32.20
CA ASN A 341 23.49 20.52 33.29
C ASN A 341 24.74 19.61 33.29
N SER A 342 25.61 19.73 32.29
CA SER A 342 27.02 19.30 32.43
C SER A 342 27.79 20.41 33.16
N LYS A 343 27.62 20.51 34.48
CA LYS A 343 28.53 21.29 35.32
C LYS A 343 29.84 20.53 35.49
N GLY A 344 30.94 21.10 34.98
CA GLY A 344 32.17 21.19 35.77
C GLY A 344 33.48 20.79 35.09
N ALA A 345 34.11 21.72 34.37
CA ALA A 345 35.56 21.94 34.43
C ALA A 345 35.92 23.37 34.02
N SER A 346 35.98 24.24 35.03
CA SER A 346 36.75 25.49 35.16
C SER A 346 37.67 25.90 33.99
N THR A 347 37.45 27.12 33.46
CA THR A 347 38.52 28.14 33.33
C THR A 347 37.96 29.57 33.41
N ARG A 348 38.65 30.40 34.20
CA ARG A 348 38.42 31.79 34.62
C ARG A 348 38.22 32.81 33.48
N GLY A 349 37.21 33.68 33.65
CA GLY A 349 37.10 34.99 32.97
C GLY A 349 36.29 35.98 33.82
N LYS A 350 36.81 37.21 34.00
CA LYS A 350 36.33 38.28 34.91
C LYS A 350 34.95 38.86 34.52
N PRO A 351 34.21 39.49 35.46
CA PRO A 351 32.86 39.99 35.23
C PRO A 351 32.85 41.42 34.66
N SER A 352 31.93 41.72 33.73
CA SER A 352 31.50 43.09 33.42
C SER A 352 29.98 43.18 33.36
N ALA A 353 29.47 44.35 33.74
CA ALA A 353 28.12 44.63 34.21
C ALA A 353 26.99 44.61 33.15
N SER A 354 25.89 43.96 33.54
CA SER A 354 24.47 44.28 33.35
C SER A 354 23.96 45.09 32.14
N LYS A 355 23.07 44.46 31.36
CA LYS A 355 21.81 45.02 30.84
C LYS A 355 20.73 43.90 30.81
N PRO A 356 19.53 44.08 31.37
CA PRO A 356 18.46 43.09 31.23
C PRO A 356 17.74 43.24 29.88
N ALA A 357 17.68 42.16 29.10
CA ALA A 357 16.80 42.02 27.94
C ALA A 357 15.41 41.54 28.40
N PRO A 358 14.31 41.88 27.68
CA PRO A 358 12.94 41.55 28.08
C PRO A 358 12.67 40.04 28.01
N PRO A 359 11.61 39.53 28.68
CA PRO A 359 11.34 38.10 28.72
C PRO A 359 10.95 37.61 27.33
N ALA A 360 11.75 36.69 26.79
CA ALA A 360 11.41 35.94 25.58
C ALA A 360 10.27 34.96 25.90
N SER A 361 9.25 34.97 25.06
CA SER A 361 8.17 33.97 25.00
C SER A 361 8.76 32.57 24.75
N PRO A 362 8.13 31.50 25.26
CA PRO A 362 8.63 30.14 25.08
C PRO A 362 8.36 29.68 23.65
N SER A 363 9.33 29.78 22.75
CA SER A 363 9.29 29.09 21.47
C SER A 363 9.71 27.63 21.70
N ALA A 364 8.80 26.70 21.44
CA ALA A 364 9.13 25.29 21.29
C ALA A 364 9.97 25.15 20.01
N SER A 365 11.25 24.76 20.11
CA SER A 365 12.08 24.54 18.94
C SER A 365 11.81 23.16 18.36
N ALA A 366 10.85 23.07 17.42
CA ALA A 366 10.83 21.98 16.46
C ALA A 366 12.16 22.00 15.68
N SER A 367 12.83 20.86 15.55
CA SER A 367 14.03 20.77 14.69
C SER A 367 13.59 20.75 13.22
N ALA A 368 13.25 21.93 12.69
CA ALA A 368 12.81 22.14 11.31
C ALA A 368 13.92 21.92 10.27
N SER A 369 15.16 21.59 10.68
CA SER A 369 16.35 21.69 9.81
C SER A 369 16.45 20.65 8.69
N GLN A 370 15.52 19.69 8.58
CA GLN A 370 15.52 18.68 7.50
C GLN A 370 14.12 18.36 6.93
N ALA A 371 13.06 19.06 7.38
CA ALA A 371 11.72 18.79 6.87
C ALA A 371 11.62 19.16 5.38
N GLY A 372 11.05 18.27 4.57
CA GLY A 372 10.87 18.47 3.12
C GLY A 372 12.12 18.28 2.28
N HIS A 373 13.29 18.06 2.88
CA HIS A 373 14.50 17.75 2.12
C HIS A 373 14.49 16.29 1.65
N LEU A 374 14.82 16.09 0.37
CA LEU A 374 15.18 14.78 -0.16
C LEU A 374 16.53 14.33 0.42
N LEU A 375 16.50 13.23 1.17
CA LEU A 375 17.66 12.69 1.89
C LEU A 375 18.34 11.56 1.12
N ALA A 376 17.57 10.76 0.40
CA ALA A 376 18.10 9.68 -0.43
C ALA A 376 17.19 9.41 -1.64
N SER A 377 17.83 9.00 -2.74
CA SER A 377 17.16 8.45 -3.92
C SER A 377 17.74 7.06 -4.18
N LEU A 378 16.88 6.05 -4.22
CA LEU A 378 17.26 4.65 -4.37
C LEU A 378 16.66 4.12 -5.67
N SER A 379 17.40 3.23 -6.33
CA SER A 379 16.97 2.51 -7.52
C SER A 379 17.79 1.23 -7.60
N ALA A 380 17.26 0.18 -6.98
CA ALA A 380 17.87 -1.15 -6.99
C ALA A 380 17.06 -2.18 -7.80
N GLN A 381 15.79 -1.86 -8.03
CA GLN A 381 14.78 -2.68 -8.70
C GLN A 381 14.45 -2.02 -10.04
N THR A 382 13.82 -2.76 -10.95
CA THR A 382 13.61 -2.32 -12.34
C THR A 382 12.19 -1.88 -12.66
N ASP A 383 11.22 -2.20 -11.81
CA ASP A 383 9.80 -1.89 -12.04
C ASP A 383 9.15 -1.25 -10.81
N GLY A 384 7.86 -0.89 -10.89
CA GLY A 384 7.10 -0.18 -9.87
C GLY A 384 7.29 -0.71 -8.45
N ILE A 385 7.44 0.20 -7.48
CA ILE A 385 7.54 -0.14 -6.05
C ILE A 385 6.15 -0.08 -5.40
N GLU A 386 5.49 -1.23 -5.31
CA GLU A 386 4.13 -1.36 -4.78
C GLU A 386 4.06 -1.34 -3.24
N THR A 387 5.16 -1.70 -2.58
CA THR A 387 5.11 -1.91 -1.13
C THR A 387 6.43 -1.59 -0.43
N LEU A 388 6.32 -0.87 0.68
CA LEU A 388 7.45 -0.44 1.50
C LEU A 388 7.18 -0.69 2.99
N SER A 389 8.19 -1.16 3.71
CA SER A 389 8.06 -1.44 5.14
C SER A 389 9.34 -1.12 5.90
N PHE A 390 9.24 -0.30 6.95
CA PHE A 390 10.35 -0.10 7.89
C PHE A 390 10.34 -1.15 9.01
N ALA A 391 11.52 -1.64 9.38
CA ALA A 391 11.70 -2.47 10.55
C ALA A 391 11.49 -1.66 11.84
N GLN A 392 10.94 -2.28 12.88
CA GLN A 392 10.86 -1.67 14.21
C GLN A 392 12.25 -1.62 14.88
N PRO A 393 12.51 -0.63 15.76
CA PRO A 393 13.74 -0.58 16.53
C PRO A 393 14.01 -1.89 17.28
N PRO A 394 15.28 -2.33 17.39
CA PRO A 394 16.50 -1.59 17.08
C PRO A 394 16.97 -1.68 15.61
N LEU A 395 16.27 -2.41 14.74
CA LEU A 395 16.65 -2.54 13.34
C LEU A 395 16.34 -1.25 12.58
N THR A 396 17.23 -0.89 11.66
CA THR A 396 17.15 0.32 10.83
C THR A 396 16.94 -0.02 9.36
N LEU A 397 16.19 -1.08 9.08
CA LEU A 397 16.01 -1.57 7.71
C LEU A 397 14.75 -1.04 7.06
N LEU A 398 14.84 -0.80 5.75
CA LEU A 398 13.72 -0.56 4.86
C LEU A 398 13.65 -1.73 3.87
N ALA A 399 12.49 -2.37 3.76
CA ALA A 399 12.21 -3.36 2.74
C ALA A 399 11.34 -2.75 1.65
N ALA A 400 11.63 -3.08 0.39
CA ALA A 400 10.87 -2.70 -0.78
C ALA A 400 10.54 -3.93 -1.62
N GLY A 401 9.27 -4.06 -2.01
CA GLY A 401 8.79 -5.04 -2.99
C GLY A 401 8.42 -4.34 -4.29
N SER A 402 8.77 -4.97 -5.40
CA SER A 402 8.55 -4.43 -6.74
C SER A 402 7.71 -5.37 -7.60
N VAL A 403 7.10 -4.80 -8.63
CA VAL A 403 6.40 -5.53 -9.71
C VAL A 403 7.36 -6.48 -10.45
N ASP A 404 8.66 -6.22 -10.44
CA ASP A 404 9.67 -7.11 -11.05
C ASP A 404 9.91 -8.43 -10.29
N GLY A 405 9.13 -8.70 -9.23
CA GLY A 405 9.21 -9.90 -8.41
C GLY A 405 10.37 -9.93 -7.40
N SER A 406 11.13 -8.84 -7.30
CA SER A 406 12.26 -8.74 -6.40
C SER A 406 11.91 -8.11 -5.04
N LEU A 407 12.74 -8.42 -4.04
CA LEU A 407 12.77 -7.74 -2.75
C LEU A 407 14.14 -7.07 -2.54
N ALA A 408 14.13 -5.79 -2.22
CA ALA A 408 15.32 -5.03 -1.85
C ALA A 408 15.29 -4.63 -0.36
N LEU A 409 16.43 -4.76 0.30
CA LEU A 409 16.63 -4.35 1.70
C LEU A 409 17.69 -3.25 1.76
N PHE A 410 17.34 -2.12 2.36
CA PHE A 410 18.20 -0.95 2.52
C PHE A 410 18.46 -0.68 4.00
N ASP A 411 19.66 -0.22 4.34
CA ASP A 411 20.01 0.17 5.71
C ASP A 411 19.89 1.68 5.91
N ALA A 412 18.82 2.11 6.57
CA ALA A 412 18.52 3.50 6.86
C ALA A 412 19.57 4.17 7.77
N ALA A 413 20.33 3.42 8.57
CA ALA A 413 21.40 4.00 9.40
C ALA A 413 22.64 4.37 8.58
N HIS A 414 22.86 3.70 7.45
CA HIS A 414 24.02 3.84 6.59
C HIS A 414 23.64 4.46 5.24
N ASN A 415 22.92 5.59 5.29
CA ASN A 415 22.49 6.34 4.12
C ASN A 415 21.69 5.52 3.10
N PHE A 416 20.84 4.61 3.58
CA PHE A 416 20.04 3.70 2.75
C PHE A 416 20.86 2.85 1.79
N ALA A 417 22.08 2.48 2.18
CA ALA A 417 22.89 1.55 1.40
C ALA A 417 22.14 0.21 1.19
N LEU A 418 22.20 -0.32 -0.03
CA LEU A 418 21.62 -1.62 -0.38
C LEU A 418 22.33 -2.71 0.42
N ARG A 419 21.59 -3.41 1.28
CA ARG A 419 22.08 -4.51 2.12
C ARG A 419 21.93 -5.86 1.43
N ARG A 420 20.81 -6.06 0.72
CA ARG A 420 20.49 -7.30 0.02
C ARG A 420 19.48 -7.01 -1.08
N HIS A 421 19.67 -7.64 -2.22
CA HIS A 421 18.72 -7.69 -3.33
C HIS A 421 18.38 -9.15 -3.61
N ILE A 422 17.09 -9.47 -3.65
CA ILE A 422 16.56 -10.82 -3.87
C ILE A 422 15.75 -10.75 -5.18
N PRO A 423 16.36 -11.01 -6.35
CA PRO A 423 15.73 -10.74 -7.65
C PRO A 423 14.51 -11.62 -7.96
N PHE A 424 14.48 -12.86 -7.47
CA PHE A 424 13.37 -13.80 -7.66
C PHE A 424 12.76 -14.13 -6.30
N ALA A 425 12.21 -13.12 -5.63
CA ALA A 425 11.53 -13.33 -4.36
C ALA A 425 10.14 -13.95 -4.58
N HIS A 426 9.46 -13.56 -5.65
CA HIS A 426 8.22 -14.15 -6.13
C HIS A 426 8.33 -14.44 -7.64
N GLY A 427 7.84 -15.62 -8.04
CA GLY A 427 8.09 -16.20 -9.37
C GLY A 427 9.14 -17.31 -9.36
N ASP A 428 9.26 -18.00 -10.49
CA ASP A 428 10.18 -19.11 -10.70
C ASP A 428 10.82 -19.08 -12.09
N ASP A 429 11.64 -20.09 -12.39
CA ASP A 429 12.38 -20.15 -13.65
C ASP A 429 11.45 -20.41 -14.86
N ASP A 430 10.23 -20.92 -14.64
CA ASP A 430 9.31 -21.37 -15.70
C ASP A 430 8.24 -20.29 -16.02
N GLU A 431 7.64 -19.68 -14.99
CA GLU A 431 6.63 -18.63 -15.11
C GLU A 431 7.22 -17.21 -15.12
N GLY A 432 8.51 -17.07 -14.79
CA GLY A 432 9.20 -15.79 -14.70
C GLY A 432 8.87 -15.01 -13.41
N PRO A 433 9.35 -13.76 -13.29
CA PRO A 433 9.12 -12.94 -12.11
C PRO A 433 7.63 -12.59 -11.94
N GLN A 434 7.12 -12.73 -10.71
CA GLN A 434 5.75 -12.40 -10.36
C GLN A 434 5.73 -11.24 -9.35
N ALA A 435 4.84 -10.26 -9.56
CA ALA A 435 4.82 -9.03 -8.77
C ALA A 435 4.72 -9.29 -7.26
N VAL A 436 5.51 -8.55 -6.48
CA VAL A 436 5.41 -8.54 -5.01
C VAL A 436 4.30 -7.58 -4.60
N ILE A 437 3.21 -8.12 -4.06
CA ILE A 437 2.01 -7.33 -3.69
C ILE A 437 2.19 -6.62 -2.36
N GLN A 438 2.73 -7.32 -1.35
CA GLN A 438 2.92 -6.72 -0.03
C GLN A 438 4.17 -7.25 0.65
N VAL A 439 4.91 -6.35 1.30
CA VAL A 439 6.04 -6.68 2.17
C VAL A 439 5.79 -6.08 3.56
N GLU A 440 5.96 -6.89 4.61
CA GLU A 440 5.82 -6.40 5.97
C GLU A 440 6.83 -7.04 6.92
N PHE A 441 7.54 -6.20 7.67
CA PHE A 441 8.29 -6.66 8.84
C PHE A 441 7.32 -7.19 9.90
N VAL A 442 7.68 -8.29 10.56
CA VAL A 442 6.93 -8.77 11.72
C VAL A 442 7.01 -7.71 12.82
N LYS A 443 5.87 -7.09 13.16
CA LYS A 443 5.75 -6.04 14.16
C LYS A 443 5.21 -6.58 15.48
N THR A 444 5.60 -5.93 16.58
CA THR A 444 4.94 -6.03 17.88
C THR A 444 4.36 -4.67 18.26
N GLY A 445 3.55 -4.62 19.31
CA GLY A 445 3.09 -3.33 19.87
C GLY A 445 4.25 -2.37 20.11
N LEU A 446 4.07 -1.09 19.75
CA LEU A 446 5.12 -0.07 19.88
C LEU A 446 5.65 -0.02 21.32
N GLY A 447 6.98 -0.05 21.47
CA GLY A 447 7.67 -0.03 22.77
C GLY A 447 7.83 -1.40 23.43
N LEU A 448 7.27 -2.47 22.85
CA LEU A 448 7.56 -3.84 23.27
C LEU A 448 8.80 -4.37 22.55
N PRO A 449 9.61 -5.24 23.21
CA PRO A 449 10.69 -5.92 22.54
C PRO A 449 10.17 -6.76 21.36
N ASN A 450 10.78 -6.58 20.19
CA ASN A 450 10.45 -7.36 19.01
C ASN A 450 11.58 -8.33 18.67
N PRO A 451 11.64 -9.54 19.27
CA PRO A 451 12.68 -10.52 18.98
C PRO A 451 12.63 -11.04 17.54
N ARG A 452 11.47 -10.90 16.88
CA ARG A 452 11.20 -11.33 15.50
C ARG A 452 11.26 -10.18 14.49
N GLY A 453 11.69 -8.99 14.89
CA GLY A 453 11.72 -7.81 14.01
C GLY A 453 12.67 -7.94 12.81
N HIS A 454 13.48 -9.00 12.78
CA HIS A 454 14.34 -9.37 11.65
C HIS A 454 13.65 -10.26 10.61
N LEU A 455 12.39 -10.63 10.83
CA LEU A 455 11.61 -11.41 9.88
C LEU A 455 10.78 -10.47 9.03
N VAL A 456 10.86 -10.66 7.72
CA VAL A 456 10.02 -10.01 6.72
C VAL A 456 9.11 -11.06 6.12
N THR A 457 7.82 -10.76 5.99
CA THR A 457 6.87 -11.58 5.26
C THR A 457 6.52 -10.86 3.96
N SER A 458 6.48 -11.59 2.85
CA SER A 458 6.02 -11.07 1.56
C SER A 458 4.99 -12.00 0.93
N CYS A 459 4.08 -11.43 0.15
CA CYS A 459 3.20 -12.16 -0.75
C CYS A 459 3.33 -11.60 -2.16
N GLY A 460 3.08 -12.45 -3.16
CA GLY A 460 3.18 -12.08 -4.56
C GLY A 460 2.09 -12.74 -5.40
N ASN A 461 2.08 -12.36 -6.67
CA ASN A 461 1.11 -12.86 -7.66
C ASN A 461 1.30 -14.34 -8.02
N ASP A 462 2.41 -14.96 -7.59
CA ASP A 462 2.66 -16.40 -7.69
C ASP A 462 1.81 -17.24 -6.71
N GLY A 463 0.94 -16.60 -5.92
CA GLY A 463 0.07 -17.29 -4.95
C GLY A 463 0.81 -17.80 -3.71
N VAL A 464 2.08 -17.41 -3.52
CA VAL A 464 2.91 -17.88 -2.40
C VAL A 464 3.13 -16.76 -1.39
N VAL A 465 3.07 -17.12 -0.09
CA VAL A 465 3.53 -16.26 1.01
C VAL A 465 4.89 -16.76 1.49
N ARG A 466 5.91 -15.90 1.46
CA ARG A 466 7.27 -16.24 1.89
C ARG A 466 7.68 -15.46 3.12
N ARG A 467 8.55 -16.06 3.94
CA ARG A 467 9.17 -15.40 5.09
C ARG A 467 10.69 -15.43 4.98
N TRP A 468 11.29 -14.28 5.24
CA TRP A 468 12.71 -14.02 5.03
C TRP A 468 13.39 -13.61 6.33
N ASP A 469 14.54 -14.21 6.61
CA ASP A 469 15.46 -13.73 7.65
C ASP A 469 16.43 -12.71 7.07
N VAL A 470 16.31 -11.47 7.54
CA VAL A 470 17.07 -10.32 7.03
C VAL A 470 18.37 -10.05 7.80
N ARG A 471 18.74 -10.90 8.76
CA ARG A 471 19.99 -10.74 9.53
C ARG A 471 21.22 -10.95 8.64
N GLY A 472 21.13 -11.86 7.67
CA GLY A 472 22.18 -12.07 6.68
C GLY A 472 22.33 -10.86 5.75
N GLY A 473 23.54 -10.30 5.66
CA GLY A 473 23.87 -9.20 4.74
C GLY A 473 25.30 -9.33 4.23
N THR A 474 25.44 -9.21 2.90
CA THR A 474 26.62 -9.45 2.05
C THR A 474 27.11 -10.90 1.94
N ALA A 475 26.41 -11.71 1.14
CA ALA A 475 27.10 -12.75 0.37
C ALA A 475 27.18 -12.27 -1.08
N ALA A 476 28.39 -11.89 -1.50
CA ALA A 476 28.79 -12.14 -2.87
C ALA A 476 28.62 -13.65 -3.12
N GLU A 477 28.19 -14.00 -4.34
CA GLU A 477 27.93 -15.35 -4.85
C GLU A 477 26.52 -15.94 -4.62
N GLY A 478 25.68 -15.81 -5.65
CA GLY A 478 25.16 -16.95 -6.42
C GLY A 478 24.29 -18.02 -5.75
N GLY A 479 23.98 -17.93 -4.46
CA GLY A 479 23.10 -18.88 -3.80
C GLY A 479 21.64 -18.49 -3.94
N LYS A 480 20.84 -19.25 -4.71
CA LYS A 480 19.36 -19.20 -4.69
C LYS A 480 18.90 -19.19 -3.23
N GLY A 481 18.42 -18.04 -2.77
CA GLY A 481 17.97 -17.87 -1.39
C GLY A 481 16.69 -18.64 -1.20
N ARG A 482 16.77 -19.88 -0.71
CA ARG A 482 15.59 -20.61 -0.25
C ARG A 482 14.97 -19.85 0.92
N GLY A 483 13.71 -19.44 0.75
CA GLY A 483 12.85 -19.02 1.85
C GLY A 483 12.79 -20.11 2.92
N LEU A 484 12.59 -19.71 4.17
CA LEU A 484 12.37 -20.64 5.28
C LEU A 484 10.95 -21.20 5.24
#